data_AF-A0A8H8N043-F1
#
_entry.id   AF-A0A8H8N043-F1
#
_cell.length_a   1.000
_cell.length_b   1.000
_cell.length_c   1.000
_cell.angle_alpha   90.00
_cell.angle_beta   90.00
_cell.angle_gamma   90.00
#
_symmetry.space_group_name_H-M   'P 1'
#
loop_
_entity.id
_entity.type
_entity.pdbx_description
1 polymer ?
#
loop_
_entity_poly.entity_id
_entity_poly.type
_entity_poly.pdbx_seq_one_letter_code
_entity_poly.pdbx_strand_id
1 'polypeptide(L)'
;MIFTSLFAATLWATSLAAPTQSGSNVGSLVQRDADLDSLLLIIKAQDDVNDPDDLTVSSCLINNGKNTLKILNDPNGPLTTWKTHTFEFYEVASSGTGLKARSGGNAAHVSAVRVKYNPEVVAALADPSTYTVLQPGENKTVTHDLSGMYSFQTSGSYAVKTTTNAENFRIIKEDGSIGIIQAKLYDGAEAANWTATNVAESGTYASLRGLASAGIPTHLTRRWEEENSLTKRQTFRNCSASQQKYIAEGVVGANAYIAEVNKYLATTYYLGNKRYRTWFGPYEKKRWNQVKSHYLALRNQPARFRYDCSCQEVDTFAYVYPDQFGTIYLCGAFWKAPVKGTDSKAGTIIHEATHFTKLIGTDDYAYGHTDAMALAKSNPAQAIMNADSHEYFAENTPFIA
;
A
#
# COMPACT_ATOMS: atom_id res chain seq x y z
N MET A 1 36.63 8.15 -18.92
CA MET A 1 35.84 7.36 -19.89
C MET A 1 34.55 6.98 -19.18
N ILE A 2 33.48 7.68 -19.52
CA ILE A 2 32.15 7.54 -18.93
C ILE A 2 31.32 6.77 -19.96
N PHE A 3 30.86 5.57 -19.63
CA PHE A 3 29.86 4.86 -20.43
C PHE A 3 28.50 5.11 -19.79
N THR A 4 27.75 6.03 -20.38
CA THR A 4 26.30 6.16 -20.22
C THR A 4 25.62 5.12 -21.10
N SER A 5 25.04 4.07 -20.51
CA SER A 5 24.15 3.14 -21.22
C SER A 5 22.74 3.73 -21.25
N LEU A 6 22.40 4.36 -22.38
CA LEU A 6 21.01 4.61 -22.78
C LEU A 6 20.39 3.25 -23.13
N PHE A 7 19.42 2.79 -22.33
CA PHE A 7 18.46 1.79 -22.81
C PHE A 7 17.27 2.52 -23.42
N ALA A 8 17.10 2.33 -24.72
CA ALA A 8 15.97 2.84 -25.48
C ALA A 8 14.71 2.07 -25.08
N ALA A 9 13.76 2.75 -24.43
CA ALA A 9 12.40 2.30 -24.32
C ALA A 9 11.79 2.24 -25.73
N THR A 10 11.72 1.05 -26.32
CA THR A 10 11.05 0.82 -27.59
C THR A 10 9.54 0.92 -27.36
N LEU A 11 8.96 2.05 -27.75
CA LEU A 11 7.52 2.20 -27.94
C LEU A 11 7.04 1.16 -28.98
N TRP A 12 6.13 0.28 -28.58
CA TRP A 12 5.27 -0.45 -29.52
C TRP A 12 3.83 -0.38 -29.03
N ALA A 13 3.06 0.46 -29.72
CA ALA A 13 1.60 0.38 -29.72
C ALA A 13 1.20 -0.66 -30.77
N THR A 14 0.96 -1.90 -30.35
CA THR A 14 0.20 -2.85 -31.16
C THR A 14 -1.25 -2.79 -30.73
N SER A 15 -2.10 -2.19 -31.58
CA SER A 15 -3.54 -2.26 -31.43
C SER A 15 -3.98 -3.72 -31.55
N LEU A 16 -4.37 -4.34 -30.44
CA LEU A 16 -5.06 -5.62 -30.45
C LEU A 16 -6.50 -5.37 -30.91
N ALA A 17 -6.80 -5.73 -32.16
CA ALA A 17 -8.17 -5.78 -32.65
C ALA A 17 -8.87 -7.04 -32.11
N ALA A 18 -10.05 -6.87 -31.52
CA ALA A 18 -10.89 -7.97 -31.05
C ALA A 18 -11.39 -8.84 -32.22
N PRO A 19 -11.47 -10.18 -32.07
CA PRO A 19 -11.98 -11.05 -33.12
C PRO A 19 -13.50 -10.96 -33.24
N THR A 20 -13.98 -10.78 -34.47
CA THR A 20 -15.41 -10.90 -34.81
C THR A 20 -15.78 -12.38 -34.97
N GLN A 21 -16.75 -12.87 -34.19
CA GLN A 21 -17.42 -14.14 -34.47
C GLN A 21 -18.88 -13.90 -34.90
N SER A 22 -19.23 -14.41 -36.08
CA SER A 22 -20.61 -14.58 -36.53
C SER A 22 -21.11 -15.97 -36.12
N GLY A 23 -22.31 -16.05 -35.55
CA GLY A 23 -23.00 -17.33 -35.35
C GLY A 23 -24.09 -17.26 -34.30
N SER A 24 -25.35 -17.29 -34.75
CA SER A 24 -26.56 -17.31 -33.94
C SER A 24 -26.67 -18.55 -33.05
N ASN A 25 -26.99 -18.39 -31.76
CA ASN A 25 -28.06 -19.17 -31.13
C ASN A 25 -28.54 -18.61 -29.79
N VAL A 26 -29.82 -18.85 -29.57
CA VAL A 26 -30.68 -18.37 -28.50
C VAL A 26 -30.21 -18.92 -27.14
N GLY A 27 -29.76 -18.02 -26.26
CA GLY A 27 -29.34 -18.34 -24.90
C GLY A 27 -29.52 -17.14 -23.98
N SER A 28 -30.65 -17.14 -23.26
CA SER A 28 -30.87 -16.60 -21.91
C SER A 28 -30.32 -15.20 -21.57
N LEU A 29 -31.25 -14.29 -21.30
CA LEU A 29 -31.12 -12.90 -20.82
C LEU A 29 -30.30 -12.71 -19.51
N VAL A 30 -29.66 -13.74 -18.97
CA VAL A 30 -28.86 -13.69 -17.73
C VAL A 30 -27.40 -13.28 -17.99
N GLN A 31 -26.92 -13.36 -19.24
CA GLN A 31 -25.52 -13.07 -19.59
C GLN A 31 -25.28 -11.64 -20.11
N ARG A 32 -26.31 -10.77 -20.09
CA ARG A 32 -26.19 -9.39 -20.62
C ARG A 32 -25.57 -8.37 -19.65
N ASP A 33 -25.51 -8.66 -18.36
CA ASP A 33 -25.03 -7.72 -17.33
C ASP A 33 -23.56 -7.91 -16.92
N ALA A 34 -22.87 -8.95 -17.41
CA ALA A 34 -21.50 -9.27 -16.98
C ALA A 34 -20.39 -8.37 -17.58
N ASP A 35 -20.73 -7.44 -18.47
CA ASP A 35 -19.76 -6.67 -19.28
C ASP A 35 -19.97 -5.15 -19.25
N LEU A 36 -20.76 -4.60 -18.31
CA LEU A 36 -20.93 -3.14 -18.23
C LEU A 36 -19.66 -2.47 -17.69
N ASP A 37 -19.18 -2.95 -16.54
CA ASP A 37 -17.96 -2.49 -15.90
C ASP A 37 -17.02 -3.70 -15.73
N SER A 38 -15.95 -3.77 -16.51
CA SER A 38 -15.03 -4.92 -16.53
C SER A 38 -13.60 -4.44 -16.75
N LEU A 39 -12.68 -4.98 -15.96
CA LEU A 39 -11.25 -4.66 -16.02
C LEU A 39 -10.45 -5.95 -16.28
N LEU A 40 -9.47 -5.85 -17.18
CA LEU A 40 -8.47 -6.88 -17.41
C LEU A 40 -7.10 -6.33 -16.99
N LEU A 41 -6.40 -7.04 -16.12
CA LEU A 41 -5.06 -6.70 -15.65
C LEU A 41 -4.03 -7.66 -16.23
N ILE A 42 -3.06 -7.11 -16.95
CA ILE A 42 -1.92 -7.83 -17.52
C ILE A 42 -0.68 -7.45 -16.72
N ILE A 43 0.09 -8.45 -16.27
CA ILE A 43 1.37 -8.26 -15.61
C ILE A 43 2.48 -8.79 -16.49
N LYS A 44 3.55 -8.01 -16.62
CA LYS A 44 4.78 -8.41 -17.30
C LYS A 44 5.98 -8.12 -16.42
N ALA A 45 6.70 -9.17 -16.03
CA ALA A 45 7.94 -9.07 -15.29
C ALA A 45 9.12 -8.76 -16.22
N GLN A 46 10.18 -8.19 -15.66
CA GLN A 46 11.50 -8.18 -16.30
C GLN A 46 12.01 -9.61 -16.46
N ASP A 47 12.56 -9.93 -17.64
CA ASP A 47 12.95 -11.31 -17.98
C ASP A 47 14.10 -11.83 -17.07
N ASP A 48 15.11 -11.01 -16.82
CA ASP A 48 16.29 -11.36 -16.01
C ASP A 48 16.61 -10.29 -14.95
N VAL A 49 16.75 -10.72 -13.69
CA VAL A 49 17.16 -9.87 -12.56
C VAL A 49 18.63 -10.15 -12.25
N ASN A 50 19.50 -9.27 -12.73
CA ASN A 50 20.96 -9.39 -12.53
C ASN A 50 21.49 -8.48 -11.41
N ASP A 51 20.71 -7.49 -11.00
CA ASP A 51 21.04 -6.52 -9.95
C ASP A 51 19.78 -6.28 -9.11
N PRO A 52 19.81 -6.44 -7.77
CA PRO A 52 18.68 -6.13 -6.90
C PRO A 52 18.24 -4.65 -6.96
N ASP A 53 19.11 -3.76 -7.46
CA ASP A 53 18.83 -2.35 -7.71
C ASP A 53 18.37 -2.05 -9.15
N ASP A 54 18.08 -3.08 -9.95
CA ASP A 54 17.49 -3.00 -11.29
C ASP A 54 16.42 -4.08 -11.47
N LEU A 55 15.24 -3.81 -10.89
CA LEU A 55 14.08 -4.68 -10.99
C LEU A 55 12.88 -3.87 -11.43
N THR A 56 12.24 -4.31 -12.51
CA THR A 56 11.00 -3.69 -13.01
C THR A 56 9.90 -4.71 -13.25
N VAL A 57 8.67 -4.27 -13.04
CA VAL A 57 7.45 -4.99 -13.43
C VAL A 57 6.56 -3.97 -14.14
N SER A 58 5.89 -4.37 -15.23
CA SER A 58 4.89 -3.54 -15.88
C SER A 58 3.50 -4.11 -15.65
N SER A 59 2.56 -3.25 -15.26
CA SER A 59 1.14 -3.55 -15.26
C SER A 59 0.47 -2.84 -16.42
N CYS A 60 -0.50 -3.48 -17.05
CA CYS A 60 -1.39 -2.86 -18.02
C CYS A 60 -2.84 -3.17 -17.63
N LEU A 61 -3.58 -2.12 -17.29
CA LEU A 61 -5.00 -2.22 -16.97
C LEU A 61 -5.81 -1.81 -18.20
N ILE A 62 -6.73 -2.67 -18.62
CA ILE A 62 -7.59 -2.47 -19.77
C ILE A 62 -9.04 -2.40 -19.30
N ASN A 63 -9.78 -1.41 -19.75
CA ASN A 63 -11.23 -1.39 -19.59
C ASN A 63 -11.88 -2.25 -20.69
N ASN A 64 -12.27 -3.47 -20.33
CA ASN A 64 -12.98 -4.38 -21.21
C ASN A 64 -14.51 -4.23 -21.12
N GLY A 65 -14.99 -3.32 -20.27
CA GLY A 65 -16.40 -2.99 -20.13
C GLY A 65 -16.93 -2.09 -21.24
N LYS A 66 -18.17 -1.65 -21.07
CA LYS A 66 -18.89 -0.76 -22.00
C LYS A 66 -19.00 0.67 -21.49
N ASN A 67 -18.75 0.91 -20.21
CA ASN A 67 -18.80 2.24 -19.61
C ASN A 67 -17.40 2.84 -19.49
N THR A 68 -17.30 4.17 -19.50
CA THR A 68 -16.09 4.87 -19.09
C THR A 68 -15.91 4.75 -17.58
N LEU A 69 -14.72 4.34 -17.13
CA LEU A 69 -14.42 4.16 -15.71
C LEU A 69 -13.50 5.28 -15.21
N LYS A 70 -13.80 5.83 -14.03
CA LYS A 70 -12.91 6.70 -13.26
C LYS A 70 -12.34 5.91 -12.09
N ILE A 71 -11.08 5.52 -12.19
CA ILE A 71 -10.45 4.55 -11.29
C ILE A 71 -9.49 5.31 -10.36
N LEU A 72 -9.67 5.21 -9.05
CA LEU A 72 -8.77 5.85 -8.09
C LEU A 72 -7.34 5.29 -8.20
N ASN A 73 -6.37 6.19 -8.14
CA ASN A 73 -4.95 5.86 -8.14
C ASN A 73 -4.50 5.44 -6.71
N ASP A 74 -4.97 4.27 -6.25
CA ASP A 74 -4.62 3.73 -4.93
C ASP A 74 -3.10 3.46 -4.85
N PRO A 75 -2.38 3.96 -3.83
CA PRO A 75 -0.97 3.68 -3.64
C PRO A 75 -0.62 2.19 -3.67
N ASN A 76 -1.44 1.33 -3.06
CA ASN A 76 -1.22 -0.13 -3.04
C ASN A 76 -1.56 -0.82 -4.37
N GLY A 77 -2.16 -0.09 -5.32
CA GLY A 77 -2.61 -0.59 -6.61
C GLY A 77 -1.60 -0.41 -7.75
N PRO A 78 -1.81 -1.12 -8.87
CA PRO A 78 -0.86 -1.16 -9.98
C PRO A 78 -0.97 0.04 -10.94
N LEU A 79 -1.73 1.09 -10.60
CA LEU A 79 -1.87 2.31 -11.41
C LEU A 79 -0.98 3.46 -10.93
N THR A 80 -0.20 3.25 -9.87
CA THR A 80 0.72 4.26 -9.32
C THR A 80 2.15 3.74 -9.39
N THR A 81 3.12 4.62 -9.13
CA THR A 81 4.54 4.27 -9.04
C THR A 81 5.02 4.18 -7.58
N TRP A 82 4.10 4.08 -6.61
CA TRP A 82 4.47 3.89 -5.23
C TRP A 82 5.18 2.54 -5.04
N LYS A 83 6.27 2.54 -4.27
CA LYS A 83 6.99 1.32 -3.87
C LYS A 83 6.30 0.60 -2.71
N THR A 84 4.99 0.40 -2.83
CA THR A 84 4.12 -0.35 -1.91
C THR A 84 4.11 -1.84 -2.26
N HIS A 85 3.53 -2.68 -1.39
CA HIS A 85 3.48 -4.12 -1.63
C HIS A 85 2.38 -4.52 -2.63
N THR A 86 2.64 -4.27 -3.92
CA THR A 86 1.70 -4.52 -5.03
C THR A 86 1.95 -5.88 -5.69
N PHE A 87 3.20 -6.36 -5.70
CA PHE A 87 3.60 -7.61 -6.35
C PHE A 87 4.25 -8.61 -5.38
N GLU A 88 4.12 -9.89 -5.68
CA GLU A 88 4.74 -11.00 -4.95
C GLU A 88 5.53 -11.87 -5.92
N PHE A 89 6.73 -12.27 -5.55
CA PHE A 89 7.60 -13.14 -6.35
C PHE A 89 7.68 -14.50 -5.69
N TYR A 90 7.25 -15.54 -6.39
CA TYR A 90 7.25 -16.92 -5.91
C TYR A 90 8.24 -17.77 -6.68
N GLU A 91 9.11 -18.48 -5.98
CA GLU A 91 10.01 -19.44 -6.62
C GLU A 91 9.22 -20.50 -7.39
N VAL A 92 9.61 -20.76 -8.63
CA VAL A 92 9.07 -21.84 -9.46
C VAL A 92 10.01 -23.02 -9.32
N ALA A 93 9.54 -24.10 -8.70
CA ALA A 93 10.35 -25.29 -8.51
C ALA A 93 10.87 -25.81 -9.86
N SER A 94 12.20 -25.92 -9.97
CA SER A 94 12.80 -26.60 -11.12
C SER A 94 12.35 -28.06 -11.10
N SER A 95 11.89 -28.56 -12.24
CA SER A 95 11.51 -29.98 -12.40
C SER A 95 12.76 -30.87 -12.38
N GLY A 96 13.37 -31.03 -11.21
CA GLY A 96 14.40 -32.03 -10.91
C GLY A 96 13.74 -33.33 -10.46
N THR A 97 14.27 -34.45 -10.94
CA THR A 97 13.73 -35.81 -10.77
C THR A 97 13.38 -36.18 -9.32
N GLY A 98 12.13 -36.58 -9.08
CA GLY A 98 11.79 -37.54 -8.03
C GLY A 98 11.17 -37.04 -6.72
N LEU A 99 10.93 -35.73 -6.53
CA LEU A 99 10.22 -35.23 -5.35
C LEU A 99 8.99 -34.43 -5.77
N LYS A 100 7.83 -34.80 -5.23
CA LYS A 100 6.55 -34.11 -5.46
C LYS A 100 6.74 -32.61 -5.29
N ALA A 101 6.45 -31.84 -6.34
CA ALA A 101 6.44 -30.39 -6.32
C ALA A 101 5.67 -29.90 -5.08
N ARG A 102 6.35 -29.16 -4.19
CA ARG A 102 5.65 -28.43 -3.14
C ARG A 102 4.86 -27.34 -3.84
N SER A 103 3.53 -27.38 -3.70
CA SER A 103 2.67 -26.26 -4.09
C SER A 103 3.04 -25.06 -3.22
N GLY A 104 3.72 -24.07 -3.82
CA GLY A 104 4.19 -22.86 -3.16
C GLY A 104 5.70 -22.87 -2.96
N GLY A 105 6.45 -22.31 -3.91
CA GLY A 105 7.84 -21.93 -3.68
C GLY A 105 7.92 -20.80 -2.65
N ASN A 106 9.10 -20.59 -2.09
CA ASN A 106 9.29 -19.53 -1.10
C ASN A 106 9.03 -18.16 -1.76
N ALA A 107 8.28 -17.30 -1.09
CA ALA A 107 8.09 -15.92 -1.54
C ALA A 107 9.36 -15.11 -1.25
N ALA A 108 9.75 -14.23 -2.17
CA ALA A 108 10.81 -13.26 -1.92
C ALA A 108 10.43 -12.36 -0.74
N HIS A 109 11.43 -11.98 0.07
CA HIS A 109 11.20 -11.00 1.12
C HIS A 109 10.95 -9.63 0.47
N VAL A 110 9.95 -8.89 0.95
CA VAL A 110 9.60 -7.57 0.46
C VAL A 110 9.81 -6.51 1.53
N SER A 111 10.57 -5.49 1.18
CA SER A 111 10.61 -4.20 1.85
C SER A 111 9.80 -3.23 1.00
N ALA A 112 8.81 -2.57 1.59
CA ALA A 112 7.93 -1.66 0.87
C ALA A 112 7.57 -0.46 1.75
N VAL A 113 7.25 0.66 1.11
CA VAL A 113 6.70 1.86 1.74
C VAL A 113 5.30 1.55 2.29
N ARG A 114 4.90 2.24 3.35
CA ARG A 114 3.52 2.28 3.86
C ARG A 114 2.98 3.68 3.79
N VAL A 115 1.72 3.85 3.41
CA VAL A 115 1.19 5.13 2.92
C VAL A 115 -0.19 5.39 3.52
N LYS A 116 -0.34 6.39 4.39
CA LYS A 116 -1.68 6.84 4.78
C LYS A 116 -2.42 7.45 3.58
N TYR A 117 -3.45 6.73 3.14
CA TYR A 117 -4.39 7.10 2.10
C TYR A 117 -5.83 6.98 2.63
N ASN A 118 -6.78 7.71 2.03
CA ASN A 118 -8.21 7.46 2.27
C ASN A 118 -8.99 7.66 0.95
N PRO A 119 -9.58 6.59 0.39
CA PRO A 119 -10.27 6.66 -0.90
C PRO A 119 -11.47 7.60 -0.90
N GLU A 120 -12.22 7.70 0.20
CA GLU A 120 -13.40 8.57 0.32
C GLU A 120 -13.00 10.05 0.32
N VAL A 121 -11.93 10.40 1.05
CA VAL A 121 -11.37 11.75 1.06
C VAL A 121 -10.84 12.14 -0.32
N VAL A 122 -10.15 11.22 -0.99
CA VAL A 122 -9.52 11.48 -2.29
C VAL A 122 -10.56 11.59 -3.41
N ALA A 123 -11.59 10.74 -3.41
CA ALA A 123 -12.70 10.87 -4.35
C ALA A 123 -13.42 12.22 -4.22
N ALA A 124 -13.54 12.74 -2.99
CA ALA A 124 -14.18 14.03 -2.71
C ALA A 124 -13.37 15.26 -3.18
N LEU A 125 -12.06 15.11 -3.44
CA LEU A 125 -11.23 16.22 -3.95
C LEU A 125 -11.61 16.63 -5.38
N ALA A 126 -12.22 15.73 -6.16
CA ALA A 126 -12.52 15.90 -7.58
C ALA A 126 -11.31 16.36 -8.43
N ASP A 127 -10.10 16.07 -7.97
CA ASP A 127 -8.85 16.42 -8.64
C ASP A 127 -8.48 15.35 -9.70
N PRO A 128 -8.36 15.71 -10.99
CA PRO A 128 -8.02 14.76 -12.05
C PRO A 128 -6.69 14.03 -11.87
N SER A 129 -5.78 14.49 -11.01
CA SER A 129 -4.53 13.76 -10.76
C SER A 129 -4.71 12.51 -9.89
N THR A 130 -5.84 12.37 -9.18
CA THR A 130 -6.05 11.32 -8.19
C THR A 130 -6.76 10.08 -8.74
N TYR A 131 -7.15 10.13 -10.01
CA TYR A 131 -7.80 9.01 -10.70
C TYR A 131 -7.32 8.89 -12.15
N THR A 132 -7.39 7.67 -12.67
CA THR A 132 -7.20 7.34 -14.07
C THR A 132 -8.55 7.17 -14.74
N VAL A 133 -8.78 7.82 -15.87
CA VAL A 133 -9.99 7.63 -16.69
C VAL A 133 -9.67 6.65 -17.81
N LEU A 134 -10.47 5.60 -17.97
CA LEU A 134 -10.37 4.64 -19.08
C LEU A 134 -11.71 4.53 -19.81
N GLN A 135 -11.73 4.87 -21.09
CA GLN A 135 -12.85 4.59 -21.99
C GLN A 135 -12.93 3.09 -22.32
N PRO A 136 -14.07 2.60 -22.84
CA PRO A 136 -14.19 1.23 -23.34
C PRO A 136 -13.08 0.89 -24.34
N GLY A 137 -12.31 -0.17 -24.07
CA GLY A 137 -11.16 -0.62 -24.87
C GLY A 137 -9.86 0.15 -24.62
N GLU A 138 -9.88 1.24 -23.84
CA GLU A 138 -8.67 1.98 -23.47
C GLU A 138 -7.87 1.22 -22.43
N ASN A 139 -6.55 1.44 -22.42
CA ASN A 139 -5.64 0.85 -21.46
C ASN A 139 -4.67 1.87 -20.88
N LYS A 140 -4.16 1.56 -19.69
CA LYS A 140 -3.09 2.28 -19.03
C LYS A 140 -1.99 1.31 -18.62
N THR A 141 -0.80 1.53 -19.14
CA THR A 141 0.42 0.82 -18.72
C THR A 141 1.21 1.65 -17.73
N VAL A 142 1.67 1.02 -16.66
CA VAL A 142 2.59 1.59 -15.66
C VAL A 142 3.77 0.64 -15.52
N THR A 143 4.99 1.17 -15.65
CA THR A 143 6.22 0.44 -15.32
C THR A 143 6.64 0.83 -13.92
N HIS A 144 6.72 -0.18 -13.06
CA HIS A 144 7.09 -0.10 -11.66
C HIS A 144 8.58 -0.34 -11.52
N ASP A 145 9.30 0.66 -11.01
CA ASP A 145 10.64 0.46 -10.46
C ASP A 145 10.48 -0.20 -9.09
N LEU A 146 11.00 -1.42 -8.94
CA LEU A 146 10.99 -2.21 -7.71
C LEU A 146 12.40 -2.39 -7.14
N SER A 147 13.36 -1.60 -7.62
CA SER A 147 14.75 -1.64 -7.19
C SER A 147 14.87 -1.48 -5.68
N GLY A 148 15.61 -2.39 -5.06
CA GLY A 148 15.85 -2.44 -3.62
C GLY A 148 14.64 -2.82 -2.76
N MET A 149 13.50 -3.19 -3.37
CA MET A 149 12.32 -3.66 -2.63
C MET A 149 12.39 -5.14 -2.29
N TYR A 150 12.88 -5.98 -3.20
CA TYR A 150 12.83 -7.43 -3.05
C TYR A 150 14.20 -8.02 -2.73
N SER A 151 14.21 -8.98 -1.81
CA SER A 151 15.38 -9.82 -1.55
C SER A 151 15.05 -11.28 -1.85
N PHE A 152 15.78 -11.83 -2.82
CA PHE A 152 15.66 -13.20 -3.27
C PHE A 152 16.66 -14.09 -2.52
N GLN A 153 16.17 -15.22 -1.99
CA GLN A 153 17.02 -16.15 -1.22
C GLN A 153 17.78 -17.14 -2.12
N THR A 154 17.24 -17.44 -3.30
CA THR A 154 17.81 -18.38 -4.27
C THR A 154 17.80 -17.76 -5.66
N SER A 155 18.79 -18.11 -6.48
CA SER A 155 18.75 -17.85 -7.93
C SER A 155 17.85 -18.88 -8.63
N GLY A 156 17.35 -18.52 -9.81
CA GLY A 156 16.49 -19.36 -10.63
C GLY A 156 15.17 -18.68 -11.01
N SER A 157 14.20 -19.47 -11.44
CA SER A 157 12.94 -18.95 -11.97
C SER A 157 11.96 -18.57 -10.85
N TYR A 158 11.36 -17.40 -11.00
CA TYR A 158 10.27 -16.89 -10.17
C TYR A 158 9.08 -16.53 -11.04
N ALA A 159 7.88 -16.61 -10.45
CA ALA A 159 6.65 -16.10 -11.03
C ALA A 159 6.16 -14.88 -10.23
N VAL A 160 5.83 -13.81 -10.94
CA VAL A 160 5.28 -12.58 -10.37
C VAL A 160 3.76 -12.67 -10.30
N LYS A 161 3.20 -12.35 -9.14
CA LYS A 161 1.76 -12.23 -8.90
C LYS A 161 1.43 -10.87 -8.30
N THR A 162 0.18 -10.47 -8.40
CA THR A 162 -0.36 -9.31 -7.68
C THR A 162 -0.83 -9.72 -6.30
N THR A 163 -0.79 -8.78 -5.34
CA THR A 163 -1.51 -8.96 -4.08
C THR A 163 -3.02 -8.82 -4.31
N THR A 164 -3.84 -9.37 -3.42
CA THR A 164 -5.32 -9.27 -3.54
C THR A 164 -5.80 -7.81 -3.56
N ASN A 165 -5.13 -6.90 -2.85
CA ASN A 165 -5.48 -5.48 -2.86
C ASN A 165 -5.19 -4.84 -4.22
N ALA A 166 -4.10 -5.24 -4.89
CA ALA A 166 -3.73 -4.75 -6.22
C ALA A 166 -4.68 -5.20 -7.35
N GLU A 167 -5.52 -6.20 -7.09
CA GLU A 167 -6.53 -6.69 -8.04
C GLU A 167 -7.89 -5.98 -7.90
N ASN A 168 -8.12 -5.27 -6.79
CA ASN A 168 -9.39 -4.61 -6.48
C ASN A 168 -9.28 -3.10 -6.75
N PHE A 169 -9.95 -2.64 -7.80
CA PHE A 169 -9.92 -1.25 -8.23
C PHE A 169 -11.12 -0.49 -7.71
N ARG A 170 -10.87 0.62 -7.02
CA ARG A 170 -11.93 1.54 -6.58
C ARG A 170 -12.31 2.48 -7.72
N ILE A 171 -13.60 2.55 -8.04
CA ILE A 171 -14.15 3.43 -9.08
C ILE A 171 -15.03 4.51 -8.47
N ILE A 172 -14.92 5.74 -8.98
CA ILE A 172 -15.83 6.84 -8.67
C ILE A 172 -17.03 6.72 -9.62
N LYS A 173 -18.21 6.43 -9.06
CA LYS A 173 -19.47 6.34 -9.82
C LYS A 173 -20.03 7.74 -10.13
N GLU A 174 -21.02 7.79 -11.02
CA GLU A 174 -21.67 9.05 -11.40
C GLU A 174 -22.32 9.80 -10.23
N ASP A 175 -22.81 9.07 -9.22
CA ASP A 175 -23.40 9.64 -8.00
C ASP A 175 -22.35 10.08 -6.96
N GLY A 176 -21.05 9.96 -7.28
CA GLY A 176 -19.94 10.26 -6.39
C GLY A 176 -19.61 9.18 -5.37
N SER A 177 -20.38 8.08 -5.32
CA SER A 177 -20.06 6.94 -4.46
C SER A 177 -18.89 6.12 -5.02
N ILE A 178 -18.24 5.36 -4.14
CA ILE A 178 -17.13 4.48 -4.53
C ILE A 178 -17.66 3.06 -4.75
N GLY A 179 -17.39 2.50 -5.93
CA GLY A 179 -17.55 1.09 -6.24
C GLY A 179 -16.21 0.36 -6.24
N ILE A 180 -16.25 -0.97 -6.21
CA ILE A 180 -15.07 -1.82 -6.37
C ILE A 180 -15.30 -2.75 -7.56
N ILE A 181 -14.31 -2.83 -8.45
CA ILE A 181 -14.24 -3.81 -9.53
C ILE A 181 -12.98 -4.65 -9.30
N GLN A 182 -13.14 -5.95 -9.13
CA GLN A 182 -12.00 -6.85 -9.17
C GLN A 182 -11.62 -7.08 -10.64
N ALA A 183 -10.39 -6.76 -11.02
CA ALA A 183 -9.91 -7.03 -12.37
C ALA A 183 -9.71 -8.53 -12.58
N LYS A 184 -10.08 -9.01 -13.77
CA LYS A 184 -9.66 -10.33 -14.22
C LYS A 184 -8.17 -10.27 -14.53
N LEU A 185 -7.37 -11.18 -13.97
CA LEU A 185 -5.98 -11.36 -14.42
C LEU A 185 -5.95 -12.04 -15.79
N TYR A 186 -5.08 -11.56 -16.67
CA TYR A 186 -4.87 -12.21 -17.97
C TYR A 186 -4.34 -13.64 -17.78
N ASP A 187 -5.05 -14.61 -18.35
CA ASP A 187 -4.83 -16.05 -18.22
C ASP A 187 -4.61 -16.74 -19.59
N GLY A 188 -4.28 -15.97 -20.62
CA GLY A 188 -3.97 -16.49 -21.95
C GLY A 188 -2.66 -17.28 -22.02
N ALA A 189 -2.38 -17.87 -23.19
CA ALA A 189 -1.24 -18.78 -23.40
C ALA A 189 0.13 -18.16 -23.05
N GLU A 190 0.26 -16.85 -23.19
CA GLU A 190 1.48 -16.08 -22.93
C GLU A 190 1.63 -15.65 -21.47
N ALA A 191 0.57 -15.73 -20.65
CA ALA A 191 0.55 -15.17 -19.30
C ALA A 191 1.65 -15.74 -18.40
N ALA A 192 1.91 -17.05 -18.50
CA ALA A 192 2.98 -17.72 -17.77
C ALA A 192 4.37 -17.20 -18.16
N ASN A 193 4.60 -16.88 -19.44
CA ASN A 193 5.87 -16.33 -19.89
C ASN A 193 6.01 -14.86 -19.48
N TRP A 194 4.94 -14.06 -19.55
CA TRP A 194 5.00 -12.65 -19.14
C TRP A 194 5.22 -12.47 -17.65
N THR A 195 4.71 -13.38 -16.82
CA THR A 195 4.89 -13.31 -15.36
C THR A 195 6.15 -14.03 -14.87
N ALA A 196 6.85 -14.75 -15.73
CA ALA A 196 8.11 -15.41 -15.39
C ALA A 196 9.26 -14.40 -15.37
N THR A 197 10.15 -14.57 -14.39
CA THR A 197 11.41 -13.84 -14.29
C THR A 197 12.49 -14.78 -13.81
N ASN A 198 13.72 -14.59 -14.28
CA ASN A 198 14.87 -15.36 -13.88
C ASN A 198 15.80 -14.51 -13.00
N VAL A 199 16.04 -14.95 -11.77
CA VAL A 199 16.93 -14.26 -10.84
C VAL A 199 18.32 -14.89 -10.94
N ALA A 200 19.29 -14.12 -11.45
CA ALA A 200 20.69 -14.56 -11.50
C ALA A 200 21.31 -14.58 -10.09
N GLU A 201 22.48 -15.21 -9.94
CA GLU A 201 23.20 -15.23 -8.66
C GLU A 201 23.45 -13.80 -8.12
N SER A 202 23.85 -12.89 -9.00
CA SER A 202 24.06 -11.47 -8.64
C SER A 202 22.76 -10.73 -8.27
N GLY A 203 21.61 -11.19 -8.78
CA GLY A 203 20.30 -10.66 -8.39
C GLY A 203 19.89 -11.03 -6.96
N THR A 204 20.56 -12.00 -6.34
CA THR A 204 20.32 -12.38 -4.92
C THR A 204 21.13 -11.53 -3.92
N TYR A 205 22.00 -10.64 -4.41
CA TYR A 205 22.81 -9.80 -3.55
C TYR A 205 21.96 -8.80 -2.76
N ALA A 206 22.53 -8.28 -1.67
CA ALA A 206 21.89 -7.21 -0.93
C ALA A 206 21.89 -5.93 -1.77
N SER A 207 20.73 -5.29 -1.88
CA SER A 207 20.59 -3.98 -2.51
C SER A 207 21.51 -2.96 -1.84
N LEU A 208 22.26 -2.19 -2.64
CA LEU A 208 23.13 -1.12 -2.16
C LEU A 208 22.34 0.18 -1.95
N ARG A 209 21.22 0.35 -2.67
CA ARG A 209 20.37 1.54 -2.61
C ARG A 209 19.21 1.39 -1.60
N GLY A 210 18.80 0.17 -1.29
CA GLY A 210 17.54 -0.11 -0.59
C GLY A 210 16.36 0.60 -1.25
N LEU A 211 15.35 0.96 -0.46
CA LEU A 211 14.21 1.76 -0.93
C LEU A 211 14.57 3.22 -1.29
N ALA A 212 15.82 3.64 -1.10
CA ALA A 212 16.24 5.05 -1.26
C ALA A 212 16.36 5.51 -2.73
N SER A 213 16.35 4.59 -3.70
CA SER A 213 16.40 4.90 -5.13
C SER A 213 15.06 5.25 -5.76
N ALA A 214 13.96 5.26 -5.00
CA ALA A 214 12.58 5.39 -5.50
C ALA A 214 12.18 6.75 -6.12
N GLY A 215 13.11 7.61 -6.50
CA GLY A 215 12.79 8.99 -6.94
C GLY A 215 12.25 9.91 -5.82
N ILE A 216 12.12 9.39 -4.60
CA ILE A 216 11.73 10.11 -3.39
C ILE A 216 13.02 10.56 -2.67
N PRO A 217 13.27 11.88 -2.47
CA PRO A 217 14.57 12.38 -2.01
C PRO A 217 14.98 11.88 -0.61
N THR A 218 15.84 10.88 -0.55
CA THR A 218 16.52 10.48 0.70
C THR A 218 18.03 10.52 0.51
N HIS A 219 18.67 11.50 1.16
CA HIS A 219 20.09 11.39 1.45
C HIS A 219 20.23 10.36 2.58
N LEU A 220 21.08 9.36 2.35
CA LEU A 220 21.52 8.36 3.30
C LEU A 220 21.74 8.98 4.70
N THR A 221 20.85 8.72 5.66
CA THR A 221 21.09 9.03 7.08
C THR A 221 21.17 7.75 7.89
N ARG A 222 22.29 7.03 7.76
CA ARG A 222 22.67 5.93 8.67
C ARG A 222 23.38 6.46 9.93
N ARG A 223 22.88 7.58 10.48
CA ARG A 223 23.47 8.28 11.64
C ARG A 223 22.43 9.10 12.41
N TRP A 224 21.27 8.50 12.73
CA TRP A 224 20.25 9.18 13.54
C TRP A 224 20.23 8.70 14.99
N GLU A 225 20.66 7.46 15.27
CA GLU A 225 20.48 6.85 16.59
C GLU A 225 21.44 7.38 17.69
N GLU A 226 22.53 8.08 17.35
CA GLU A 226 23.50 8.55 18.35
C GLU A 226 23.24 9.95 18.93
N GLU A 227 22.49 10.84 18.27
CA GLU A 227 22.38 12.25 18.69
C GLU A 227 21.15 12.59 19.54
N ASN A 228 20.14 11.72 19.62
CA ASN A 228 18.87 12.02 20.30
C ASN A 228 18.77 11.52 21.76
N SER A 229 19.90 11.29 22.43
CA SER A 229 19.90 10.84 23.84
C SER A 229 19.46 11.92 24.84
N LEU A 230 19.25 13.18 24.42
CA LEU A 230 18.97 14.31 25.33
C LEU A 230 17.80 15.25 24.94
N THR A 231 17.09 15.05 23.82
CA THR A 231 15.98 15.94 23.42
C THR A 231 14.65 15.19 23.33
N LYS A 232 13.69 15.54 24.21
CA LYS A 232 12.29 15.08 24.14
C LYS A 232 11.47 15.91 23.13
N ARG A 233 12.04 16.24 21.98
CA ARG A 233 11.41 17.13 21.00
C ARG A 233 11.53 16.55 19.60
N GLN A 234 10.42 16.61 18.87
CA GLN A 234 10.38 16.23 17.47
C GLN A 234 11.35 17.08 16.66
N THR A 235 11.95 16.48 15.64
CA THR A 235 12.82 17.19 14.71
C THR A 235 12.13 17.34 13.36
N PHE A 236 12.60 18.28 12.55
CA PHE A 236 11.96 18.66 11.31
C PHE A 236 12.98 18.68 10.17
N ARG A 237 12.56 18.22 8.99
CA ARG A 237 13.33 18.33 7.74
C ARG A 237 12.43 18.95 6.67
N ASN A 238 12.93 19.97 5.97
CA ASN A 238 12.21 20.66 4.89
C ASN A 238 10.86 21.29 5.30
N CYS A 239 10.65 21.58 6.58
CA CYS A 239 9.39 22.12 7.10
C CYS A 239 9.47 23.63 7.38
N SER A 240 8.51 24.39 6.84
CA SER A 240 8.27 25.79 7.21
C SER A 240 7.84 25.95 8.68
N ALA A 241 7.94 27.16 9.22
CA ALA A 241 7.51 27.44 10.60
C ALA A 241 6.03 27.07 10.86
N SER A 242 5.15 27.32 9.89
CA SER A 242 3.73 26.94 9.97
C SER A 242 3.53 25.43 9.99
N GLN A 243 4.24 24.69 9.12
CA GLN A 243 4.21 23.22 9.12
C GLN A 243 4.71 22.66 10.46
N GLN A 244 5.81 23.20 11.00
CA GLN A 244 6.32 22.79 12.31
C GLN A 244 5.29 22.98 13.43
N LYS A 245 4.52 24.08 13.39
CA LYS A 245 3.41 24.33 14.33
C LYS A 245 2.31 23.27 14.18
N TYR A 246 1.84 23.01 12.97
CA TYR A 246 0.79 22.00 12.73
C TYR A 246 1.22 20.59 13.13
N ILE A 247 2.48 20.24 12.90
CA ILE A 247 3.05 18.97 13.37
C ILE A 247 3.07 18.93 14.90
N ALA A 248 3.51 20.00 15.56
CA ALA A 248 3.53 20.06 17.02
C ALA A 248 2.13 19.87 17.63
N GLU A 249 1.10 20.49 17.03
CA GLU A 249 -0.30 20.29 17.42
C GLU A 249 -0.76 18.84 17.22
N GLY A 250 -0.43 18.24 16.07
CA GLY A 250 -0.69 16.83 15.78
C GLY A 250 0.00 15.88 16.78
N VAL A 251 1.26 16.14 17.12
CA VAL A 251 2.04 15.36 18.11
C VAL A 251 1.42 15.42 19.50
N VAL A 252 0.95 16.59 19.93
CA VAL A 252 0.22 16.75 21.19
C VAL A 252 -1.09 15.95 21.15
N GLY A 253 -1.83 16.05 20.03
CA GLY A 253 -3.06 15.31 19.82
C GLY A 253 -2.87 13.79 19.85
N ALA A 254 -1.85 13.28 19.15
CA ALA A 254 -1.52 11.86 19.07
C ALA A 254 -1.16 11.29 20.45
N ASN A 255 -0.33 11.99 21.22
CA ASN A 255 0.01 11.55 22.58
C ASN A 255 -1.22 11.54 23.51
N ALA A 256 -2.14 12.49 23.34
CA ALA A 256 -3.40 12.48 24.09
C ALA A 256 -4.25 11.25 23.75
N TYR A 257 -4.44 10.96 22.45
CA TYR A 257 -5.17 9.76 22.02
C TYR A 257 -4.52 8.46 22.52
N ILE A 258 -3.19 8.32 22.39
CA ILE A 258 -2.46 7.16 22.90
C ILE A 258 -2.65 7.00 24.41
N ALA A 259 -2.62 8.09 25.18
CA ALA A 259 -2.85 8.05 26.63
C ALA A 259 -4.28 7.62 26.98
N GLU A 260 -5.28 8.16 26.28
CA GLU A 260 -6.70 7.79 26.44
C GLU A 260 -6.94 6.31 26.11
N VAL A 261 -6.37 5.82 25.01
CA VAL A 261 -6.46 4.41 24.63
C VAL A 261 -5.78 3.50 25.65
N ASN A 262 -4.58 3.85 26.12
CA ASN A 262 -3.90 3.06 27.15
C ASN A 262 -4.71 2.97 28.44
N LYS A 263 -5.35 4.08 28.85
CA LYS A 263 -6.30 4.09 29.98
C LYS A 263 -7.49 3.17 29.69
N TYR A 264 -8.11 3.32 28.53
CA TYR A 264 -9.25 2.52 28.10
C TYR A 264 -8.97 1.01 28.15
N LEU A 265 -7.88 0.56 27.52
CA LEU A 265 -7.51 -0.86 27.47
C LEU A 265 -7.06 -1.42 28.84
N ALA A 266 -6.77 -0.54 29.81
CA ALA A 266 -6.41 -0.93 31.17
C ALA A 266 -7.63 -1.03 32.10
N THR A 267 -8.65 -0.20 31.93
CA THR A 267 -9.75 -0.06 32.90
C THR A 267 -11.09 -0.56 32.41
N THR A 268 -11.31 -0.65 31.09
CA THR A 268 -12.62 -0.97 30.53
C THR A 268 -12.92 -2.46 30.58
N TYR A 269 -14.18 -2.80 30.83
CA TYR A 269 -14.66 -4.18 30.73
C TYR A 269 -14.64 -4.62 29.26
N TYR A 270 -13.88 -5.69 28.99
CA TYR A 270 -13.52 -6.11 27.63
C TYR A 270 -14.65 -6.84 26.88
N LEU A 271 -15.55 -7.53 27.58
CA LEU A 271 -16.66 -8.25 26.94
C LEU A 271 -17.72 -7.28 26.43
N GLY A 272 -18.15 -7.47 25.18
CA GLY A 272 -19.21 -6.67 24.55
C GLY A 272 -18.80 -5.24 24.20
N ASN A 273 -17.51 -4.92 24.28
CA ASN A 273 -17.00 -3.58 24.04
C ASN A 273 -17.16 -3.14 22.58
N LYS A 274 -17.98 -2.11 22.32
CA LYS A 274 -18.34 -1.70 20.95
C LYS A 274 -17.16 -1.05 20.22
N ARG A 275 -16.46 -0.09 20.85
CA ARG A 275 -15.30 0.57 20.23
C ARG A 275 -14.23 -0.43 19.80
N TYR A 276 -13.86 -1.38 20.66
CA TYR A 276 -12.88 -2.42 20.29
C TYR A 276 -13.41 -3.29 19.16
N ARG A 277 -14.67 -3.74 19.25
CA ARG A 277 -15.26 -4.63 18.25
C ARG A 277 -15.38 -3.99 16.87
N THR A 278 -15.63 -2.69 16.80
CA THR A 278 -15.72 -1.95 15.53
C THR A 278 -14.41 -2.01 14.75
N TRP A 279 -13.27 -1.87 15.42
CA TRP A 279 -11.97 -1.70 14.76
C TRP A 279 -11.09 -2.96 14.76
N PHE A 280 -11.32 -3.88 15.70
CA PHE A 280 -10.49 -5.08 15.90
C PHE A 280 -11.29 -6.40 15.97
N GLY A 281 -12.61 -6.33 15.78
CA GLY A 281 -13.46 -7.51 15.73
C GLY A 281 -13.80 -8.11 17.10
N PRO A 282 -14.39 -9.32 17.13
CA PRO A 282 -14.80 -9.96 18.37
C PRO A 282 -13.64 -10.10 19.36
N TYR A 283 -13.92 -9.83 20.64
CA TYR A 283 -12.94 -9.96 21.71
C TYR A 283 -12.31 -11.36 21.71
N GLU A 284 -10.99 -11.39 21.75
CA GLU A 284 -10.20 -12.56 22.04
C GLU A 284 -8.99 -12.11 22.85
N LYS A 285 -8.67 -12.85 23.92
CA LYS A 285 -7.73 -12.39 24.94
C LYS A 285 -6.34 -12.08 24.38
N LYS A 286 -5.82 -12.88 23.42
CA LYS A 286 -4.48 -12.62 22.86
C LYS A 286 -4.48 -11.35 22.02
N ARG A 287 -5.47 -11.17 21.14
CA ARG A 287 -5.63 -9.97 20.32
C ARG A 287 -5.79 -8.70 21.14
N TRP A 288 -6.61 -8.74 22.21
CA TRP A 288 -6.75 -7.60 23.12
C TRP A 288 -5.43 -7.21 23.77
N ASN A 289 -4.69 -8.21 24.29
CA ASN A 289 -3.38 -7.97 24.90
C ASN A 289 -2.35 -7.47 23.88
N GLN A 290 -2.44 -7.93 22.63
CA GLN A 290 -1.59 -7.47 21.53
C GLN A 290 -1.86 -6.00 21.22
N VAL A 291 -3.11 -5.59 20.99
CA VAL A 291 -3.49 -4.17 20.81
C VAL A 291 -3.04 -3.32 22.01
N LYS A 292 -3.18 -3.84 23.24
CA LYS A 292 -2.65 -3.16 24.44
C LYS A 292 -1.14 -2.97 24.38
N SER A 293 -0.37 -3.98 23.96
CA SER A 293 1.08 -3.83 23.78
C SER A 293 1.45 -2.84 22.69
N HIS A 294 0.67 -2.76 21.60
CA HIS A 294 0.88 -1.80 20.52
C HIS A 294 0.81 -0.36 21.06
N TYR A 295 -0.26 0.00 21.76
CA TYR A 295 -0.42 1.34 22.34
C TYR A 295 0.57 1.67 23.46
N LEU A 296 1.05 0.67 24.19
CA LEU A 296 2.14 0.86 25.15
C LEU A 296 3.46 1.18 24.44
N ALA A 297 3.76 0.54 23.32
CA ALA A 297 4.95 0.80 22.51
C ALA A 297 4.97 2.21 21.91
N LEU A 298 3.79 2.75 21.55
CA LEU A 298 3.62 4.10 21.00
C LEU A 298 3.78 5.23 22.03
N ARG A 299 3.80 4.94 23.34
CA ARG A 299 3.78 5.96 24.39
C ARG A 299 4.96 6.94 24.25
N ASN A 300 4.67 8.22 24.09
CA ASN A 300 5.63 9.32 23.91
C ASN A 300 6.49 9.24 22.63
N GLN A 301 6.25 8.26 21.74
CA GLN A 301 7.00 8.14 20.48
C GLN A 301 6.76 9.30 19.50
N PRO A 302 5.53 9.85 19.35
CA PRO A 302 5.29 10.98 18.44
C PRO A 302 6.23 12.18 18.61
N ALA A 303 6.68 12.45 19.85
CA ALA A 303 7.60 13.54 20.15
C ALA A 303 9.09 13.20 19.90
N ARG A 304 9.41 11.97 19.49
CA ARG A 304 10.76 11.49 19.22
C ARG A 304 11.05 11.32 17.73
N PHE A 305 10.03 11.39 16.89
CA PHE A 305 10.18 11.23 15.46
C PHE A 305 10.74 12.50 14.79
N ARG A 306 11.38 12.28 13.64
CA ARG A 306 11.68 13.29 12.64
C ARG A 306 10.51 13.37 11.66
N TYR A 307 10.02 14.57 11.41
CA TYR A 307 8.98 14.82 10.41
C TYR A 307 9.60 15.51 9.19
N ASP A 308 9.38 14.93 8.02
CA ASP A 308 9.86 15.45 6.75
C ASP A 308 8.69 16.03 5.94
N CYS A 309 8.81 17.27 5.50
CA CYS A 309 7.75 17.98 4.77
C CYS A 309 8.02 18.09 3.25
N SER A 310 8.90 17.26 2.69
CA SER A 310 9.26 17.30 1.27
C SER A 310 8.26 16.63 0.33
N CYS A 311 7.34 15.81 0.86
CA CYS A 311 6.32 15.15 0.03
C CYS A 311 5.33 16.17 -0.54
N GLN A 312 5.06 16.06 -1.86
CA GLN A 312 4.18 16.97 -2.59
C GLN A 312 2.87 16.33 -3.05
N GLU A 313 2.68 15.03 -2.81
CA GLU A 313 1.46 14.31 -3.21
C GLU A 313 0.23 14.90 -2.51
N VAL A 314 -0.71 15.42 -3.30
CA VAL A 314 -1.81 16.27 -2.80
C VAL A 314 -2.92 15.50 -2.09
N ASP A 315 -3.05 14.21 -2.43
CA ASP A 315 -4.10 13.27 -2.03
C ASP A 315 -3.64 12.26 -0.96
N THR A 316 -2.34 12.24 -0.69
CA THR A 316 -1.70 11.37 0.29
C THR A 316 -1.53 12.15 1.61
N PHE A 317 -1.73 11.48 2.74
CA PHE A 317 -1.53 12.10 4.05
C PHE A 317 -0.06 12.02 4.47
N ALA A 318 0.50 10.81 4.46
CA ALA A 318 1.87 10.57 4.89
C ALA A 318 2.35 9.21 4.36
N TYR A 319 3.64 8.95 4.58
CA TYR A 319 4.21 7.61 4.40
C TYR A 319 5.43 7.41 5.29
N VAL A 320 5.81 6.14 5.48
CA VAL A 320 7.06 5.73 6.14
C VAL A 320 7.76 4.59 5.40
N TYR A 321 9.06 4.45 5.66
CA TYR A 321 9.81 3.22 5.43
C TYR A 321 9.78 2.41 6.74
N PRO A 322 9.10 1.25 6.82
CA PRO A 322 8.91 0.51 8.06
C PRO A 322 10.19 0.10 8.80
N ASP A 323 11.28 -0.12 8.06
CA ASP A 323 12.61 -0.51 8.54
C ASP A 323 13.50 0.70 8.90
N GLN A 324 13.15 1.91 8.46
CA GLN A 324 13.85 3.16 8.82
C GLN A 324 13.13 3.87 9.97
N PHE A 325 13.30 3.33 11.17
CA PHE A 325 12.63 3.82 12.36
C PHE A 325 12.77 5.35 12.56
N GLY A 326 11.63 6.00 12.80
CA GLY A 326 11.58 7.34 13.38
C GLY A 326 11.60 8.50 12.39
N THR A 327 11.40 8.27 11.10
CA THR A 327 11.11 9.35 10.13
C THR A 327 9.73 9.18 9.50
N ILE A 328 8.87 10.19 9.61
CA ILE A 328 7.54 10.24 8.98
C ILE A 328 7.55 11.34 7.90
N TYR A 329 7.15 11.00 6.69
CA TYR A 329 7.06 11.95 5.57
C TYR A 329 5.62 12.42 5.43
N LEU A 330 5.40 13.73 5.48
CA LEU A 330 4.06 14.33 5.51
C LEU A 330 3.74 14.97 4.16
N CYS A 331 2.60 14.61 3.60
CA CYS A 331 2.15 14.96 2.26
C CYS A 331 0.98 15.97 2.30
N GLY A 332 0.38 16.25 1.14
CA GLY A 332 -0.60 17.32 0.94
C GLY A 332 -1.88 17.20 1.78
N ALA A 333 -2.44 15.99 1.92
CA ALA A 333 -3.70 15.79 2.64
C ALA A 333 -3.54 16.02 4.16
N PHE A 334 -2.38 15.69 4.73
CA PHE A 334 -2.08 15.94 6.15
C PHE A 334 -2.22 17.42 6.51
N TRP A 335 -1.79 18.33 5.62
CA TRP A 335 -1.89 19.77 5.90
C TRP A 335 -3.33 20.26 5.97
N LYS A 336 -4.23 19.66 5.19
CA LYS A 336 -5.67 20.00 5.15
C LYS A 336 -6.47 19.35 6.29
N ALA A 337 -5.99 18.24 6.84
CA ALA A 337 -6.65 17.50 7.90
C ALA A 337 -6.89 18.34 9.18
N PRO A 338 -7.93 18.06 9.99
CA PRO A 338 -8.05 18.68 11.31
C PRO A 338 -6.94 18.16 12.25
N VAL A 339 -6.68 18.86 13.36
CA VAL A 339 -5.68 18.38 14.35
C VAL A 339 -6.14 17.06 14.99
N LYS A 340 -7.42 16.98 15.36
CA LYS A 340 -8.11 15.84 15.96
C LYS A 340 -9.44 15.61 15.23
N GLY A 341 -10.03 14.44 15.37
CA GLY A 341 -11.23 14.02 14.65
C GLY A 341 -10.94 12.82 13.77
N THR A 342 -11.74 12.60 12.73
CA THR A 342 -11.53 11.55 11.74
C THR A 342 -10.44 11.94 10.73
N ASP A 343 -9.55 11.01 10.39
CA ASP A 343 -8.42 11.19 9.47
C ASP A 343 -7.63 12.46 9.78
N SER A 344 -7.29 12.62 11.06
CA SER A 344 -6.70 13.85 11.60
C SER A 344 -5.18 13.81 11.57
N LYS A 345 -4.53 14.98 11.75
CA LYS A 345 -3.07 15.03 11.93
C LYS A 345 -2.60 14.11 13.06
N ALA A 346 -3.33 14.08 14.17
CA ALA A 346 -3.04 13.19 15.30
C ALA A 346 -3.26 11.71 14.95
N GLY A 347 -4.33 11.38 14.22
CA GLY A 347 -4.61 10.03 13.72
C GLY A 347 -3.53 9.53 12.76
N THR A 348 -3.20 10.33 11.74
CA THR A 348 -2.14 10.05 10.77
C THR A 348 -0.80 9.79 11.47
N ILE A 349 -0.43 10.57 12.48
CA ILE A 349 0.82 10.31 13.22
C ILE A 349 0.78 8.94 13.94
N ILE A 350 -0.37 8.53 14.47
CA ILE A 350 -0.53 7.21 15.10
C ILE A 350 -0.45 6.11 14.04
N HIS A 351 -1.14 6.27 12.91
CA HIS A 351 -1.10 5.35 11.78
C HIS A 351 0.34 5.09 11.34
N GLU A 352 1.07 6.14 10.97
CA GLU A 352 2.45 6.03 10.50
C GLU A 352 3.39 5.46 11.56
N ALA A 353 3.18 5.81 12.84
CA ALA A 353 3.97 5.26 13.93
C ALA A 353 3.78 3.74 14.09
N THR A 354 2.61 3.20 13.71
CA THR A 354 2.33 1.76 13.84
C THR A 354 3.08 0.91 12.81
N HIS A 355 3.41 1.47 11.64
CA HIS A 355 4.14 0.76 10.61
C HIS A 355 5.59 0.45 10.98
N PHE A 356 6.22 1.23 11.86
CA PHE A 356 7.61 0.97 12.23
C PHE A 356 7.76 -0.41 12.88
N THR A 357 8.57 -1.27 12.27
CA THR A 357 8.80 -2.65 12.72
C THR A 357 9.45 -2.71 14.11
N LYS A 358 10.21 -1.67 14.48
CA LYS A 358 10.77 -1.49 15.84
C LYS A 358 9.71 -1.28 16.93
N LEU A 359 8.49 -0.88 16.56
CA LEU A 359 7.37 -0.68 17.48
C LEU A 359 6.32 -1.78 17.34
N ILE A 360 5.71 -1.89 16.16
CA ILE A 360 4.56 -2.78 15.93
C ILE A 360 4.69 -3.50 14.58
N GLY A 361 4.90 -2.77 13.49
CA GLY A 361 4.98 -3.35 12.14
C GLY A 361 3.60 -3.69 11.56
N THR A 362 2.64 -2.78 11.68
CA THR A 362 1.36 -2.89 10.97
C THR A 362 1.53 -2.75 9.46
N ASP A 363 0.54 -3.23 8.71
CA ASP A 363 0.41 -3.08 7.27
C ASP A 363 -0.82 -2.21 6.93
N ASP A 364 -0.98 -1.90 5.64
CA ASP A 364 -2.12 -1.17 5.06
C ASP A 364 -3.09 -2.15 4.37
N TYR A 365 -3.70 -3.03 5.17
CA TYR A 365 -4.64 -4.02 4.65
C TYR A 365 -5.95 -3.39 4.13
N ALA A 366 -6.38 -2.29 4.75
CA ALA A 366 -7.61 -1.57 4.41
C ALA A 366 -7.49 -0.08 4.74
N TYR A 367 -7.98 0.78 3.84
CA TYR A 367 -8.04 2.23 4.00
C TYR A 367 -9.46 2.75 4.20
N GLY A 368 -9.65 3.69 5.12
CA GLY A 368 -10.94 4.30 5.40
C GLY A 368 -11.76 3.52 6.44
N HIS A 369 -12.68 4.23 7.10
CA HIS A 369 -13.57 3.66 8.11
C HIS A 369 -14.33 2.42 7.59
N THR A 370 -14.90 2.51 6.40
CA THR A 370 -15.74 1.47 5.80
C THR A 370 -14.97 0.14 5.68
N ASP A 371 -13.79 0.17 5.08
CA ASP A 371 -13.00 -1.03 4.82
C ASP A 371 -12.30 -1.54 6.10
N ALA A 372 -11.85 -0.65 6.99
CA ALA A 372 -11.29 -1.05 8.28
C ALA A 372 -12.34 -1.77 9.17
N MET A 373 -13.59 -1.30 9.19
CA MET A 373 -14.69 -1.99 9.87
C MET A 373 -15.06 -3.32 9.20
N ALA A 374 -14.97 -3.40 7.87
CA ALA A 374 -15.19 -4.65 7.15
C ALA A 374 -14.10 -5.67 7.48
N LEU A 375 -12.83 -5.24 7.51
CA LEU A 375 -11.67 -6.05 7.88
C LEU A 375 -11.80 -6.57 9.32
N ALA A 376 -12.25 -5.74 10.26
CA ALA A 376 -12.51 -6.16 11.64
C ALA A 376 -13.56 -7.29 11.75
N LYS A 377 -14.50 -7.38 10.80
CA LYS A 377 -15.51 -8.44 10.75
C LYS A 377 -15.00 -9.70 10.06
N SER A 378 -14.31 -9.55 8.92
CA SER A 378 -13.88 -10.67 8.07
C SER A 378 -12.57 -11.29 8.53
N ASN A 379 -11.61 -10.48 8.98
CA ASN A 379 -10.28 -10.92 9.39
C ASN A 379 -9.74 -10.11 10.59
N PRO A 380 -10.20 -10.41 11.82
CA PRO A 380 -9.71 -9.75 13.03
C PRO A 380 -8.19 -9.85 13.26
N ALA A 381 -7.52 -10.87 12.70
CA ALA A 381 -6.08 -11.01 12.81
C ALA A 381 -5.32 -9.97 11.97
N GLN A 382 -5.82 -9.64 10.77
CA GLN A 382 -5.32 -8.52 9.99
C GLN A 382 -5.76 -7.18 10.56
N ALA A 383 -6.98 -7.07 11.11
CA ALA A 383 -7.47 -5.80 11.68
C ALA A 383 -6.60 -5.28 12.84
N ILE A 384 -6.10 -6.15 13.72
CA ILE A 384 -5.14 -5.75 14.78
C ILE A 384 -3.74 -5.45 14.25
N MET A 385 -3.47 -5.70 12.97
CA MET A 385 -2.23 -5.38 12.26
C MET A 385 -2.47 -4.36 11.14
N ASN A 386 -3.63 -3.71 11.08
CA ASN A 386 -3.96 -2.66 10.11
C ASN A 386 -3.73 -1.28 10.75
N ALA A 387 -2.99 -0.39 10.09
CA ALA A 387 -2.66 0.92 10.65
C ALA A 387 -3.90 1.81 10.84
N ASP A 388 -4.80 1.87 9.85
CA ASP A 388 -6.07 2.60 9.93
C ASP A 388 -6.97 2.10 11.07
N SER A 389 -6.98 0.80 11.36
CA SER A 389 -7.72 0.27 12.51
C SER A 389 -7.21 0.82 13.85
N HIS A 390 -5.90 1.10 13.97
CA HIS A 390 -5.35 1.76 15.14
C HIS A 390 -5.70 3.24 15.15
N GLU A 391 -5.50 3.95 14.03
CA GLU A 391 -5.90 5.36 13.91
C GLU A 391 -7.35 5.58 14.34
N TYR A 392 -8.30 4.86 13.75
CA TYR A 392 -9.72 5.06 14.04
C TYR A 392 -10.12 4.59 15.44
N PHE A 393 -9.47 3.54 15.96
CA PHE A 393 -9.65 3.18 17.36
C PHE A 393 -9.17 4.31 18.29
N ALA A 394 -8.06 4.98 17.98
CA ALA A 394 -7.52 6.10 18.75
C ALA A 394 -8.39 7.37 18.64
N GLU A 395 -8.75 7.76 17.42
CA GLU A 395 -9.54 8.95 17.11
C GLU A 395 -10.94 8.90 17.71
N ASN A 396 -11.55 7.71 17.72
CA ASN A 396 -12.90 7.44 18.23
C ASN A 396 -13.91 8.52 17.80
N THR A 397 -13.91 8.84 16.50
CA THR A 397 -14.76 9.86 15.90
C THR A 397 -15.52 9.25 14.72
N PRO A 398 -16.87 9.12 14.77
CA PRO A 398 -17.74 9.50 15.89
C PRO A 398 -17.49 8.66 17.14
N PHE A 399 -17.87 9.20 18.31
CA PHE A 399 -17.67 8.53 19.58
C PHE A 399 -18.42 7.19 19.66
N ILE A 400 -17.67 6.11 19.90
CA ILE A 400 -18.20 4.78 20.20
C ILE A 400 -17.91 4.48 21.68
N ALA A 401 -18.98 4.18 22.43
CA ALA A 401 -18.93 3.87 23.86
C ALA A 401 -18.26 2.51 24.18
#